data_AF-G1V7J4-F1
#
_entry.id   AF-G1V7J4-F1
#
_cell.length_a   1.000
_cell.length_b   1.000
_cell.length_c   1.000
_cell.angle_alpha   90.00
_cell.angle_beta   90.00
_cell.angle_gamma   90.00
#
_symmetry.space_group_name_H-M   'P 1'
#
loop_
_entity.id
_entity.type
_entity.pdbx_description
1 polymer ?
#
loop_
_entity_poly.entity_id
_entity_poly.type
_entity_poly.pdbx_seq_one_letter_code
_entity_poly.pdbx_strand_id
1 'polypeptide(L)' 'MFIIFSLSRPGMCAGALPLHQLLHKLARSGQHKAVAALRGLSAPLPPDVRVRWRIYGMSLSVEVAS' A
#
# COMPACT_ATOMS: atom_id res chain seq x y z
N MET A 1 -6.78 -11.17 0.30
CA MET A 1 -7.10 -10.16 -0.73
C MET A 1 -5.81 -9.53 -1.20
N PHE A 2 -5.54 -9.56 -2.51
CA PHE A 2 -4.30 -9.10 -3.14
C PHE A 2 -4.63 -8.03 -4.19
N ILE A 3 -3.92 -6.91 -4.16
CA ILE A 3 -4.24 -5.71 -4.95
C ILE A 3 -2.94 -5.13 -5.50
N ILE A 4 -2.95 -4.68 -6.75
CA ILE A 4 -1.79 -4.03 -7.38
C ILE A 4 -2.14 -2.59 -7.72
N PHE A 5 -1.25 -1.66 -7.36
CA PHE A 5 -1.34 -0.24 -7.69
C PHE A 5 -0.15 0.20 -8.53
N SER A 6 -0.37 1.17 -9.42
CA SER A 6 0.72 1.81 -10.16
C SER A 6 1.28 3.00 -9.37
N LEU A 7 2.59 3.05 -9.23
CA LEU A 7 3.35 4.09 -8.56
C LEU A 7 3.87 5.11 -9.56
N SER A 8 4.06 6.34 -9.07
CA SER A 8 4.62 7.45 -9.84
C SER A 8 6.15 7.39 -9.97
N ARG A 9 6.83 6.55 -9.17
CA ARG A 9 8.28 6.37 -9.21
C ARG A 9 8.61 4.89 -9.04
N PRO A 10 9.58 4.37 -9.79
CA PRO A 10 10.03 3.00 -9.62
C PRO A 10 10.76 2.82 -8.29
N GLY A 11 10.60 1.66 -7.67
CA GLY A 11 11.30 1.30 -6.44
C GLY A 11 11.36 -0.21 -6.22
N MET A 12 12.11 -0.62 -5.19
CA MET A 12 12.18 -2.01 -4.77
C MET A 12 12.18 -2.05 -3.25
N CYS A 13 10.99 -2.23 -2.67
CA CYS A 13 10.79 -2.24 -1.22
C CYS A 13 9.70 -3.25 -0.90
N ALA A 14 9.88 -4.04 0.15
CA ALA A 14 8.85 -4.95 0.64
C ALA A 14 8.78 -4.88 2.16
N GLY A 15 7.62 -5.16 2.73
CA GLY A 15 7.45 -5.20 4.18
C GLY A 15 6.06 -5.67 4.60
N ALA A 16 5.89 -5.93 5.88
CA ALA A 16 4.60 -6.21 6.50
C ALA A 16 4.38 -5.18 7.59
N LEU A 17 3.43 -4.27 7.40
CA LEU A 17 3.14 -3.17 8.33
C LEU A 17 1.62 -2.97 8.41
N PRO A 18 1.10 -2.35 9.49
CA PRO A 18 -0.29 -1.91 9.54
C PRO A 18 -0.65 -1.02 8.35
N LEU A 19 -1.88 -1.16 7.84
CA LEU A 19 -2.38 -0.41 6.69
C LEU A 19 -2.20 1.11 6.85
N HIS A 20 -2.45 1.65 8.05
CA HIS A 20 -2.25 3.07 8.33
C HIS A 20 -0.79 3.52 8.13
N GLN A 21 0.19 2.70 8.52
CA GLN A 21 1.61 3.02 8.35
C GLN A 21 2.01 2.99 6.88
N LEU A 22 1.48 2.04 6.11
CA LEU A 22 1.71 1.99 4.67
C LEU A 22 1.17 3.24 3.98
N LEU A 23 -0.05 3.66 4.31
CA LEU A 23 -0.66 4.90 3.80
C LEU A 23 0.22 6.11 4.11
N HIS A 24 0.71 6.23 5.36
CA HIS A 24 1.59 7.33 5.76
C HIS A 24 2.93 7.31 5.00
N LYS A 25 3.52 6.12 4.79
CA LYS A 25 4.77 5.96 4.04
C LYS A 25 4.61 6.34 2.56
N LEU A 26 3.51 5.92 1.94
CA LEU A 26 3.18 6.27 0.56
C LEU A 26 2.92 7.77 0.42
N ALA A 27 2.21 8.39 1.37
CA ALA A 27 1.99 9.83 1.40
C ALA A 27 3.33 10.60 1.51
N ARG A 28 4.21 10.22 2.43
CA ARG A 28 5.56 10.83 2.56
C ARG A 28 6.41 10.65 1.30
N SER A 29 6.23 9.55 0.57
CA SER A 29 6.93 9.31 -0.69
C SER A 29 6.31 10.06 -1.89
N GLY A 30 5.23 10.81 -1.69
CA GLY A 30 4.51 11.51 -2.77
C GLY A 30 3.64 10.60 -3.64
N GLN A 31 3.37 9.37 -3.21
CA GLN A 31 2.58 8.37 -3.95
C GLN A 31 1.08 8.57 -3.71
N HIS A 32 0.57 9.78 -3.92
CA HIS A 32 -0.80 10.17 -3.56
C HIS A 32 -1.87 9.36 -4.31
N LYS A 33 -1.60 8.92 -5.55
CA LYS A 33 -2.51 8.05 -6.31
C LYS A 33 -2.69 6.68 -5.65
N ALA A 34 -1.60 6.07 -5.20
CA ALA A 34 -1.64 4.80 -4.49
C ALA A 34 -2.35 4.94 -3.13
N VAL A 35 -2.13 6.06 -2.42
CA VAL A 35 -2.83 6.38 -1.17
C VAL A 35 -4.34 6.48 -1.38
N ALA A 36 -4.80 7.21 -2.41
CA ALA A 36 -6.21 7.36 -2.71
C ALA A 36 -6.87 6.02 -3.06
N ALA A 37 -6.19 5.19 -3.86
CA ALA A 37 -6.67 3.86 -4.23
C ALA A 37 -6.74 2.93 -3.01
N LEU A 38 -5.71 2.91 -2.14
CA LEU A 38 -5.71 2.16 -0.89
C LEU A 38 -6.78 2.63 0.09
N ARG A 39 -7.03 3.95 0.20
CA ARG A 39 -8.11 4.49 1.04
C ARG A 39 -9.48 4.07 0.54
N GLY A 40 -9.71 4.07 -0.77
CA GLY A 40 -10.95 3.57 -1.37
C GLY A 40 -11.21 2.09 -1.02
N LEU A 41 -10.14 1.31 -0.89
CA LEU A 41 -10.20 -0.10 -0.48
C LEU A 41 -10.21 -0.31 1.03
N SER A 42 -9.84 0.70 1.81
CA SER A 42 -9.83 0.64 3.28
C SER A 42 -11.22 0.77 3.89
N ALA A 43 -12.24 1.13 3.10
CA ALA A 43 -13.62 1.32 3.57
C ALA A 43 -14.23 0.12 4.34
N PRO A 44 -13.83 -1.15 4.10
CA PRO A 44 -14.21 -2.28 4.93
C PRO A 44 -13.06 -2.86 5.79
N LEU A 45 -11.84 -2.32 5.72
CA LEU A 45 -10.66 -2.90 6.39
C LEU A 45 -10.36 -2.16 7.70
N PRO A 46 -10.13 -2.88 8.81
CA PRO A 46 -9.69 -2.27 10.06
C PRO A 46 -8.38 -1.50 9.86
N PRO A 47 -8.20 -0.33 10.49
CA PRO A 47 -6.96 0.46 10.38
C PRO A 47 -5.73 -0.29 10.92
N ASP A 48 -5.94 -1.27 11.80
CA ASP A 48 -4.91 -2.12 12.38
C ASP A 48 -4.63 -3.40 11.57
N VAL A 49 -5.30 -3.57 10.42
CA VAL A 49 -5.05 -4.74 9.58
C VAL A 49 -3.61 -4.70 9.09
N ARG A 50 -2.88 -5.80 9.31
CA ARG A 50 -1.53 -5.94 8.80
C ARG A 50 -1.61 -6.21 7.31
N VAL A 51 -0.86 -5.44 6.54
CA VAL A 51 -0.74 -5.64 5.10
C VAL A 51 0.71 -5.91 4.75
N ARG A 52 0.92 -7.01 4.03
CA ARG A 52 2.14 -7.25 3.29
C ARG A 52 2.11 -6.41 2.04
N TRP A 53 3.19 -5.71 1.76
CA TRP A 53 3.31 -4.91 0.57
C TRP A 53 4.65 -5.15 -0.10
N ARG A 54 4.66 -5.04 -1.42
CA ARG A 54 5.84 -5.21 -2.25
C ARG A 54 5.78 -4.23 -3.40
N ILE A 55 6.83 -3.45 -3.56
CA ILE A 55 7.06 -2.60 -4.72
C ILE A 55 8.02 -3.34 -5.65
N TYR A 56 7.60 -3.51 -6.88
CA TYR A 56 8.40 -4.06 -7.96
C TYR A 56 8.30 -3.14 -9.18
N GLY A 57 9.39 -2.41 -9.44
CA GLY A 57 9.37 -1.37 -10.47
C GLY A 57 8.33 -0.31 -10.13
N MET A 58 7.34 -0.12 -11.01
CA MET A 58 6.23 0.82 -10.81
C MET A 58 5.00 0.17 -10.16
N SER A 59 5.04 -1.10 -9.78
CA SER A 59 3.88 -1.80 -9.24
C SER A 59 4.00 -1.99 -7.74
N LEU A 60 2.99 -1.57 -6.98
CA LEU A 60 2.81 -1.84 -5.56
C LEU A 60 1.77 -2.93 -5.39
N SER A 61 2.21 -4.13 -5.03
CA SER A 61 1.35 -5.21 -4.58
C SER A 61 1.08 -5.06 -3.09
N VAL A 62 -0.18 -5.15 -2.67
CA VAL A 62 -0.61 -5.15 -1.28
C VAL A 62 -1.49 -6.36 -1.03
N GLU A 63 -1.16 -7.11 0.00
CA GLU A 63 -1.82 -8.32 0.42
C GLU A 63 -2.19 -8.19 1.90
N VAL A 64 -3.44 -8.49 2.24
CA VAL A 64 -3.87 -8.50 3.64
C VAL A 64 -3.28 -9.73 4.32
N ALA A 65 -2.45 -9.51 5.35
CA ALA A 65 -1.94 -10.56 6.22
C ALA A 65 -2.97 -10.78 7.32
N SER A 66 -3.77 -11.84 7.17
CA SER A 66 -4.74 -12.34 8.15
C SER A 66 -4.07 -12.77 9.45
#